data_AF-A0A4R2R149-F1
#
_entry.id   AF-A0A4R2R149-F1
#
_cell.length_a   1.000
_cell.length_b   1.000
_cell.length_c   1.000
_cell.angle_alpha   90.00
_cell.angle_beta   90.00
_cell.angle_gamma   90.00
#
_symmetry.space_group_name_H-M   'P 1'
#
loop_
_entity.id
_entity.type
_entity.pdbx_description
1 polymer ?
#
loop_
_entity_poly.entity_id
_entity_poly.type
_entity_poly.pdbx_seq_one_letter_code
_entity_poly.pdbx_strand_id
1 'polypeptide(L)'
;MAHFLRVMTKQQTAPGLEELTKSLAQEGFSFETFPDKEEERFADPNWQTLHLAYDPNKMSLMLDRSRSGEESGDLAEEIAEFQENLQALEGAGKAAVAEILSGTEQIFACLIPDDITEQGWELAEKLLEHLLDATDGHLQVDGEGFYDKEGELLFEMD
;
A
#
# COMPACT_ATOMS: atom_id res chain seq x y z
N MET A 1 -16.61 3.87 6.24
CA MET A 1 -16.15 2.76 5.41
C MET A 1 -14.65 2.87 5.38
N ALA A 2 -13.94 1.84 5.84
CA ALA A 2 -12.48 1.84 5.75
C ALA A 2 -12.05 2.05 4.29
N HIS A 3 -11.00 2.85 4.09
CA HIS A 3 -10.49 3.23 2.78
C HIS A 3 -9.20 2.47 2.51
N PHE A 4 -8.98 2.02 1.28
CA PHE A 4 -7.69 1.46 0.90
C PHE A 4 -6.86 2.46 0.10
N LEU A 5 -5.59 2.52 0.45
CA LEU A 5 -4.54 3.18 -0.32
C LEU A 5 -3.57 2.10 -0.77
N ARG A 6 -3.28 2.00 -2.07
CA ARG A 6 -2.48 0.91 -2.63
C ARG A 6 -1.24 1.42 -3.31
N VAL A 7 -0.09 0.84 -2.98
CA VAL A 7 1.14 1.02 -3.75
C VAL A 7 1.31 -0.18 -4.68
N MET A 8 1.30 0.08 -5.98
CA MET A 8 1.51 -0.92 -7.03
C MET A 8 2.93 -0.80 -7.59
N THR A 9 3.67 -1.90 -7.66
CA THR A 9 5.05 -1.90 -8.15
C THR A 9 5.37 -3.08 -9.05
N LYS A 10 6.30 -2.87 -10.00
CA LYS A 10 6.89 -3.91 -10.84
C LYS A 10 8.08 -4.62 -10.17
N GLN A 11 8.54 -4.10 -9.02
CA GLN A 11 9.62 -4.74 -8.26
C GLN A 11 9.09 -6.01 -7.61
N GLN A 12 9.94 -7.04 -7.49
CA GLN A 12 9.61 -8.29 -6.77
C GLN A 12 10.16 -8.31 -5.33
N THR A 13 11.09 -7.41 -5.03
CA THR A 13 11.60 -7.19 -3.67
C THR A 13 10.73 -6.17 -2.94
N ALA A 14 10.63 -6.30 -1.63
CA ALA A 14 9.96 -5.34 -0.76
C ALA A 14 10.91 -4.92 0.39
N PRO A 15 10.75 -3.71 0.94
CA PRO A 15 11.40 -3.38 2.20
C PRO A 15 10.97 -4.36 3.30
N GLY A 16 11.89 -4.68 4.21
CA GLY A 16 11.56 -5.51 5.37
C GLY A 16 10.78 -4.73 6.42
N LEU A 17 10.07 -5.42 7.32
CA LEU A 17 9.32 -4.76 8.40
C LEU A 17 10.22 -3.94 9.34
N GLU A 18 11.45 -4.40 9.58
CA GLU A 18 12.46 -3.64 10.33
C GLU A 18 12.79 -2.32 9.64
N GLU A 19 12.95 -2.31 8.33
CA GLU A 19 13.25 -1.09 7.57
C GLU A 19 12.09 -0.11 7.62
N LEU A 20 10.87 -0.59 7.32
CA LEU A 20 9.65 0.22 7.35
C LEU A 20 9.43 0.85 8.73
N THR A 21 9.43 0.04 9.79
CA THR A 21 9.17 0.53 11.15
C THR A 21 10.29 1.40 11.68
N LYS A 22 11.54 1.16 11.28
CA LYS A 22 12.65 2.04 11.66
C LYS A 22 12.54 3.41 10.99
N SER A 23 12.18 3.46 9.72
CA SER A 23 11.96 4.72 8.99
C SER A 23 10.90 5.57 9.68
N LEU A 24 9.73 4.96 9.99
CA LEU A 24 8.66 5.64 10.71
C LEU A 24 9.06 6.10 12.11
N ALA A 25 9.82 5.29 12.86
CA ALA A 25 10.32 5.69 14.17
C ALA A 25 11.33 6.86 14.08
N GLN A 26 12.10 6.97 13.00
CA GLN A 26 13.04 8.08 12.76
C GLN A 26 12.32 9.40 12.46
N GLU A 27 11.13 9.34 11.85
CA GLU A 27 10.22 10.48 11.68
C GLU A 27 9.55 10.92 13.00
N GLY A 28 9.75 10.16 14.07
CA GLY A 28 9.29 10.50 15.42
C GLY A 28 7.95 9.88 15.82
N PHE A 29 7.40 8.97 15.01
CA PHE A 29 6.18 8.26 15.36
C PHE A 29 6.40 7.23 16.45
N SER A 30 5.41 7.07 17.33
CA SER A 30 5.33 6.02 18.34
C SER A 30 4.18 5.09 18.00
N PHE A 31 4.47 3.78 17.92
CA PHE A 31 3.49 2.75 17.59
C PHE A 31 4.00 1.38 18.05
N GLU A 32 3.07 0.45 18.25
CA GLU A 32 3.34 -0.98 18.41
C GLU A 32 3.07 -1.71 17.09
N THR A 33 3.72 -2.85 16.88
CA THR A 33 3.62 -3.61 15.62
C THR A 33 3.02 -4.98 15.86
N PHE A 34 2.26 -5.48 14.89
CA PHE A 34 1.97 -6.90 14.75
C PHE A 34 2.33 -7.34 13.33
N PRO A 35 3.28 -8.27 13.13
CA PRO A 35 4.07 -8.96 14.15
C PRO A 35 4.91 -8.04 15.05
N ASP A 36 5.16 -8.49 16.27
CA ASP A 36 6.11 -7.82 17.18
C ASP A 36 7.55 -8.04 16.69
N LYS A 37 8.44 -7.08 16.96
CA LYS A 37 9.85 -7.10 16.53
C LYS A 37 10.64 -8.30 17.03
N GLU A 38 10.21 -8.91 18.14
CA GLU A 38 10.85 -10.11 18.70
C GLU A 38 10.38 -11.41 18.02
N GLU A 39 9.33 -11.36 17.20
CA GLU A 39 8.80 -12.53 16.51
C GLU A 39 9.60 -12.87 15.24
N GLU A 40 9.83 -14.17 14.99
CA GLU A 40 10.58 -14.61 13.79
C GLU A 40 9.96 -14.11 12.48
N ARG A 41 8.61 -14.06 12.42
CA ARG A 41 7.87 -13.56 11.26
C ARG A 41 8.07 -12.07 10.98
N PHE A 42 8.57 -11.30 11.96
CA PHE A 42 8.94 -9.90 11.74
C PHE A 42 10.17 -9.76 10.84
N ALA A 43 11.10 -10.73 10.93
CA ALA A 43 12.30 -10.79 10.11
C ALA A 43 12.09 -11.56 8.78
N ASP A 44 10.87 -12.02 8.49
CA ASP A 44 10.57 -12.75 7.26
C ASP A 44 10.61 -11.80 6.04
N PRO A 45 11.48 -12.02 5.04
CA PRO A 45 11.47 -11.22 3.81
C PRO A 45 10.18 -11.38 2.98
N ASN A 46 9.40 -12.43 3.26
CA ASN A 46 8.13 -12.75 2.63
C ASN A 46 6.93 -12.41 3.52
N TRP A 47 7.10 -11.47 4.46
CA TRP A 47 6.00 -10.97 5.28
C TRP A 47 4.79 -10.59 4.42
N GLN A 48 3.59 -10.84 4.96
CA GLN A 48 2.32 -10.59 4.28
C GLN A 48 1.55 -9.42 4.89
N THR A 49 1.58 -9.29 6.22
CA THR A 49 0.80 -8.26 6.93
C THR A 49 1.65 -7.56 7.98
N LEU A 50 1.47 -6.25 8.09
CA LEU A 50 1.96 -5.41 9.18
C LEU A 50 0.79 -4.59 9.75
N HIS A 51 0.60 -4.65 11.05
CA HIS A 51 -0.27 -3.72 11.76
C HIS A 51 0.56 -2.68 12.50
N LEU A 52 0.09 -1.43 12.49
CA LEU A 52 0.67 -0.32 13.25
C LEU A 52 -0.36 0.23 14.23
N ALA A 53 -0.23 -0.14 15.50
CA ALA A 53 -1.06 0.38 16.59
C ALA A 53 -0.46 1.69 17.12
N TYR A 54 -0.94 2.83 16.60
CA TYR A 54 -0.41 4.16 16.92
C TYR A 54 -1.13 4.85 18.09
N ASP A 55 -2.37 4.45 18.38
CA ASP A 55 -3.16 4.92 19.53
C ASP A 55 -3.92 3.73 20.14
N PRO A 56 -3.82 3.49 21.45
CA PRO A 56 -4.46 2.33 22.11
C PRO A 56 -5.99 2.35 22.09
N ASN A 57 -6.61 3.48 21.76
CA ASN A 57 -8.06 3.63 21.66
C ASN A 57 -8.58 3.63 20.23
N LYS A 58 -7.70 3.40 19.24
CA LYS A 58 -8.01 3.44 17.82
C LYS A 58 -7.74 2.11 17.17
N MET A 59 -8.38 1.87 16.02
CA MET A 59 -8.00 0.75 15.18
C MET A 59 -6.61 1.01 14.56
N SER A 60 -5.80 -0.04 14.50
CA SER A 60 -4.48 -0.01 13.86
C SER A 60 -4.60 0.25 12.36
N LEU A 61 -3.58 0.88 11.78
CA LEU A 61 -3.36 0.77 10.34
C LEU A 61 -2.96 -0.68 10.04
N MET A 62 -3.42 -1.21 8.91
CA MET A 62 -3.04 -2.52 8.43
C MET A 62 -2.46 -2.37 7.03
N LEU A 63 -1.29 -2.97 6.80
CA LEU A 63 -0.62 -3.03 5.51
C LEU A 63 -0.55 -4.49 5.09
N ASP A 64 -1.30 -4.86 4.07
CA ASP A 64 -1.22 -6.16 3.44
C ASP A 64 -0.37 -6.09 2.17
N ARG A 65 0.37 -7.16 1.92
CA ARG A 65 1.24 -7.33 0.76
C ARG A 65 0.80 -8.55 -0.03
N SER A 66 0.36 -8.30 -1.25
CA SER A 66 0.02 -9.31 -2.25
C SER A 66 1.10 -9.35 -3.32
N ARG A 67 1.55 -10.53 -3.74
CA ARG A 67 2.60 -10.68 -4.77
C ARG A 67 2.30 -11.77 -5.78
N SER A 68 2.92 -11.67 -6.95
CA SER A 68 2.77 -12.65 -8.01
C SER A 68 3.31 -14.02 -7.57
N GLY A 69 2.59 -15.08 -7.96
CA GLY A 69 2.97 -16.45 -7.67
C GLY A 69 2.58 -16.98 -6.28
N GLU A 70 1.90 -16.18 -5.44
CA GLU A 70 1.28 -16.70 -4.21
C GLU A 70 -0.01 -17.49 -4.49
N GLU A 71 -0.23 -18.57 -3.73
CA GLU A 71 -1.38 -19.46 -3.91
C GLU A 71 -2.71 -18.81 -3.51
N SER A 72 -2.71 -17.72 -2.73
CA SER A 72 -3.95 -17.08 -2.25
C SER A 72 -4.71 -16.36 -3.36
N GLY A 73 -4.08 -16.03 -4.50
CA GLY A 73 -4.75 -15.47 -5.68
C GLY A 73 -5.11 -13.98 -5.60
N ASP A 74 -4.90 -13.33 -4.46
CA ASP A 74 -5.42 -11.98 -4.18
C ASP A 74 -4.93 -10.92 -5.19
N LEU A 75 -3.65 -10.98 -5.60
CA LEU A 75 -3.08 -10.00 -6.53
C LEU A 75 -3.74 -10.05 -7.93
N ALA A 76 -3.93 -11.26 -8.47
CA ALA A 76 -4.40 -11.41 -9.84
C ALA A 76 -5.87 -11.03 -9.98
N GLU A 77 -6.68 -11.36 -8.97
CA GLU A 77 -8.08 -10.95 -8.87
C GLU A 77 -8.18 -9.43 -8.76
N GLU A 78 -7.41 -8.82 -7.88
CA GLU A 78 -7.40 -7.37 -7.68
C GLU A 78 -6.98 -6.59 -8.94
N ILE A 79 -5.91 -7.03 -9.63
CA ILE A 79 -5.49 -6.44 -10.91
C ILE A 79 -6.60 -6.58 -11.96
N ALA A 80 -7.27 -7.73 -12.03
CA ALA A 80 -8.33 -7.96 -13.01
C ALA A 80 -9.54 -7.05 -12.77
N GLU A 81 -9.95 -6.84 -11.51
CA GLU A 81 -11.01 -5.90 -11.15
C GLU A 81 -10.66 -4.47 -11.55
N PHE A 82 -9.44 -4.00 -11.27
CA PHE A 82 -8.99 -2.67 -11.70
C PHE A 82 -8.98 -2.54 -13.23
N GLN A 83 -8.54 -3.58 -13.96
CA GLN A 83 -8.55 -3.57 -15.42
C GLN A 83 -9.97 -3.52 -16.00
N GLU A 84 -10.92 -4.24 -15.40
CA GLU A 84 -12.33 -4.20 -15.81
C GLU A 84 -12.93 -2.81 -15.59
N ASN A 85 -12.72 -2.23 -14.41
CA ASN A 85 -13.17 -0.87 -14.09
C ASN A 85 -12.56 0.16 -15.05
N LEU A 86 -11.26 0.05 -15.32
CA LEU A 86 -10.55 0.92 -16.27
C LEU A 86 -11.11 0.81 -17.69
N GLN A 87 -11.59 -0.37 -18.12
CA GLN A 87 -12.19 -0.55 -19.44
C GLN A 87 -13.47 0.27 -19.60
N ALA A 88 -14.28 0.40 -18.54
CA ALA A 88 -15.52 1.16 -18.54
C ALA A 88 -15.33 2.69 -18.59
N LEU A 89 -14.14 3.17 -18.22
CA LEU A 89 -13.83 4.60 -18.15
C LEU A 89 -13.13 5.10 -19.43
N GLU A 90 -13.29 6.39 -19.75
CA GLU A 90 -12.54 7.09 -20.79
C GLU A 90 -11.71 8.21 -20.16
N GLY A 91 -10.52 8.48 -20.69
CA GLY A 91 -9.70 9.59 -20.19
C GLY A 91 -8.26 9.55 -20.69
N ALA A 92 -7.62 10.72 -20.66
CA ALA A 92 -6.17 10.80 -20.79
C ALA A 92 -5.53 10.06 -19.59
N GLY A 93 -4.52 9.23 -19.83
CA GLY A 93 -3.88 8.44 -18.76
C GLY A 93 -4.34 6.98 -18.64
N LYS A 94 -5.48 6.61 -19.26
CA LYS A 94 -5.97 5.22 -19.27
C LYS A 94 -4.92 4.21 -19.73
N ALA A 95 -4.18 4.54 -20.80
CA ALA A 95 -3.12 3.68 -21.31
C ALA A 95 -1.93 3.54 -20.34
N ALA A 96 -1.59 4.61 -19.61
CA ALA A 96 -0.52 4.59 -18.62
C ALA A 96 -0.91 3.71 -17.42
N VAL A 97 -2.14 3.85 -16.91
CA VAL A 97 -2.67 2.99 -15.84
C VAL A 97 -2.76 1.53 -16.27
N ALA A 98 -3.21 1.26 -17.50
CA ALA A 98 -3.23 -0.11 -18.03
C ALA A 98 -1.83 -0.72 -18.05
N GLU A 99 -0.81 0.05 -18.40
CA GLU A 99 0.59 -0.39 -18.36
C GLU A 99 1.07 -0.66 -16.93
N ILE A 100 0.73 0.21 -15.98
CA ILE A 100 1.02 0.01 -14.55
C ILE A 100 0.43 -1.32 -14.09
N LEU A 101 -0.89 -1.50 -14.22
CA LEU A 101 -1.62 -2.71 -13.82
C LEU A 101 -1.05 -3.97 -14.45
N SER A 102 -0.72 -3.93 -15.75
CA SER A 102 -0.18 -5.10 -16.45
C SER A 102 1.23 -5.50 -16.02
N GLY A 103 1.99 -4.57 -15.44
CA GLY A 103 3.36 -4.79 -14.98
C GLY A 103 3.48 -4.98 -13.47
N THR A 104 2.38 -4.84 -12.72
CA THR A 104 2.38 -4.96 -11.27
C THR A 104 2.73 -6.39 -10.85
N GLU A 105 3.82 -6.52 -10.11
CA GLU A 105 4.29 -7.78 -9.50
C GLU A 105 3.91 -7.86 -8.01
N GLN A 106 3.68 -6.70 -7.37
CA GLN A 106 3.28 -6.61 -5.97
C GLN A 106 2.34 -5.43 -5.73
N ILE A 107 1.39 -5.61 -4.81
CA ILE A 107 0.52 -4.58 -4.24
C ILE A 107 0.75 -4.52 -2.74
N PHE A 108 0.93 -3.30 -2.22
CA PHE A 108 0.86 -3.01 -0.80
C PHE A 108 -0.45 -2.25 -0.52
N ALA A 109 -1.42 -2.91 0.10
CA ALA A 109 -2.72 -2.34 0.42
C ALA A 109 -2.74 -1.86 1.87
N CYS A 110 -2.76 -0.54 2.08
CA CYS A 110 -2.92 0.06 3.38
C CYS A 110 -4.41 0.31 3.65
N LEU A 111 -4.95 -0.40 4.63
CA LEU A 111 -6.30 -0.22 5.14
C LEU A 111 -6.31 0.92 6.17
N ILE A 112 -7.02 1.98 5.82
CA ILE A 112 -7.23 3.16 6.65
C ILE A 112 -8.55 3.00 7.42
N PRO A 113 -8.50 2.90 8.77
CA PRO A 113 -9.69 2.73 9.57
C PRO A 113 -10.55 4.00 9.64
N ASP A 114 -11.86 3.82 9.81
CA ASP A 114 -12.83 4.93 9.90
C ASP A 114 -12.60 5.88 11.08
N ASP A 115 -11.99 5.39 12.16
CA ASP A 115 -11.74 6.16 13.38
C ASP A 115 -10.34 6.79 13.44
N ILE A 116 -9.63 6.81 12.30
CA ILE A 116 -8.27 7.33 12.17
C ILE A 116 -8.13 8.77 12.69
N THR A 117 -7.00 9.05 13.35
CA THR A 117 -6.66 10.40 13.83
C THR A 117 -5.78 11.14 12.82
N GLU A 118 -5.55 12.44 13.02
CA GLU A 118 -4.57 13.21 12.25
C GLU A 118 -3.18 12.56 12.28
N GLN A 119 -2.72 12.12 13.46
CA GLN A 119 -1.46 11.37 13.60
C GLN A 119 -1.47 10.04 12.83
N GLY A 120 -2.60 9.33 12.83
CA GLY A 120 -2.75 8.10 12.05
C GLY A 120 -2.63 8.36 10.55
N TRP A 121 -3.18 9.48 10.06
CA TRP A 121 -3.04 9.92 8.67
C TRP A 121 -1.59 10.24 8.32
N GLU A 122 -0.91 11.02 9.15
CA GLU A 122 0.52 11.34 8.96
C GLU A 122 1.38 10.06 8.93
N LEU A 123 1.08 9.10 9.80
CA LEU A 123 1.77 7.81 9.83
C LEU A 123 1.53 6.99 8.55
N ALA A 124 0.29 6.95 8.07
CA ALA A 124 -0.06 6.25 6.82
C ALA A 124 0.61 6.91 5.61
N GLU A 125 0.62 8.24 5.54
CA GLU A 125 1.29 9.01 4.49
C GLU A 125 2.78 8.67 4.45
N LYS A 126 3.48 8.72 5.59
CA LYS A 126 4.92 8.36 5.65
C LYS A 126 5.21 6.90 5.33
N LEU A 127 4.30 5.99 5.68
CA LEU A 127 4.40 4.60 5.28
C LEU A 127 4.32 4.43 3.75
N LEU A 128 3.35 5.09 3.12
CA LEU A 128 3.15 5.03 1.67
C LEU A 128 4.27 5.72 0.90
N GLU A 129 4.74 6.89 1.36
CA GLU A 129 5.91 7.58 0.79
C GLU A 129 7.14 6.65 0.79
N HIS A 130 7.44 5.99 1.91
CA HIS A 130 8.57 5.06 1.98
C HIS A 130 8.42 3.90 1.00
N LEU A 131 7.21 3.35 0.86
CA LEU A 131 6.94 2.27 -0.11
C LEU A 131 7.09 2.75 -1.56
N LEU A 132 6.57 3.93 -1.89
CA LEU A 132 6.70 4.53 -3.22
C LEU A 132 8.18 4.72 -3.60
N ASP A 133 8.98 5.29 -2.69
CA ASP A 133 10.41 5.51 -2.90
C ASP A 133 11.21 4.21 -2.97
N ALA A 134 10.96 3.26 -2.05
CA ALA A 134 11.70 2.02 -1.98
C ALA A 134 11.41 1.07 -3.15
N THR A 135 10.25 1.22 -3.80
CA THR A 135 9.79 0.29 -4.84
C THR A 135 9.58 0.93 -6.22
N ASP A 136 9.84 2.22 -6.37
CA ASP A 136 9.48 2.99 -7.59
C ASP A 136 8.01 2.75 -7.97
N GLY A 137 7.16 2.77 -6.94
CA GLY A 137 5.75 2.39 -7.03
C GLY A 137 4.85 3.51 -7.56
N HIS A 138 3.59 3.14 -7.81
CA HIS A 138 2.51 4.07 -8.14
C HIS A 138 1.41 3.94 -7.09
N LEU A 139 0.77 5.06 -6.73
CA LEU A 139 -0.28 5.09 -5.73
C LEU A 139 -1.65 4.97 -6.41
N GLN A 140 -2.52 4.14 -5.86
CA GLN A 140 -3.95 4.13 -6.17
C GLN A 140 -4.73 4.47 -4.91
N VAL A 141 -5.66 5.41 -5.06
CA VAL A 141 -6.56 5.87 -3.98
C VAL A 141 -7.99 5.48 -4.33
N ASP A 142 -8.65 4.76 -3.43
CA ASP A 142 -10.01 4.29 -3.66
C ASP A 142 -11.01 5.43 -3.86
N GLY A 143 -11.74 5.36 -4.96
CA GLY A 143 -12.74 6.37 -5.33
C GLY A 143 -12.14 7.68 -5.83
N GLU A 144 -10.84 7.72 -6.12
CA GLU A 144 -10.19 8.93 -6.63
C GLU A 144 -9.42 8.64 -7.91
N GLY A 145 -8.37 7.80 -7.86
CA GLY A 145 -7.59 7.54 -9.05
C GLY A 145 -6.20 6.97 -8.82
N PHE A 146 -5.39 7.08 -9.87
CA PHE A 146 -3.99 6.66 -9.91
C PHE A 146 -3.07 7.87 -9.95
N TYR A 147 -2.01 7.81 -9.16
CA TYR A 147 -0.99 8.82 -8.98
C TYR A 147 0.39 8.23 -9.25
N ASP A 148 1.29 9.05 -9.78
CA ASP A 148 2.70 8.68 -9.82
C ASP A 148 3.37 8.89 -8.45
N LYS A 149 4.65 8.54 -8.36
CA LYS A 149 5.45 8.69 -7.14
C LYS A 149 5.69 10.14 -6.72
N GLU A 150 5.50 11.10 -7.63
CA GLU A 150 5.64 12.53 -7.35
C GLU A 150 4.31 13.11 -6.81
N GLY A 151 3.25 12.30 -6.78
CA GLY A 151 1.92 12.69 -6.33
C GLY A 151 1.07 13.33 -7.43
N GLU A 152 1.50 13.26 -8.70
CA GLU A 152 0.75 13.82 -9.82
C GLU A 152 -0.32 12.83 -10.30
N LEU A 153 -1.54 13.33 -10.52
CA LEU A 153 -2.66 12.52 -10.97
C LEU A 153 -2.42 12.01 -12.39
N LEU A 154 -2.35 10.69 -12.55
CA LEU A 154 -2.25 10.02 -13.84
C LEU A 154 -3.60 9.78 -14.47
N PHE A 155 -4.60 9.41 -13.66
CA PHE A 155 -5.93 9.04 -14.13
C PHE A 155 -6.96 9.11 -13.00
N GLU A 156 -8.06 9.79 -13.26
CA GLU A 156 -9.22 9.90 -12.35
C GLU A 156 -10.18 8.72 -12.58
N MET A 157 -10.69 8.11 -11.51
CA MET A 157 -11.58 6.94 -11.55
C MET A 157 -13.07 7.26 -11.28
N ASP A 158 -13.44 8.54 -11.22
CA ASP A 158 -14.82 9.02 -11.00
C ASP A 158 -15.85 8.59 -12.07
#